data_AF-A0A2V2U3W4-F1
#
_entry.id   AF-A0A2V2U3W4-F1
#
_cell.length_a   1.000
_cell.length_b   1.000
_cell.length_c   1.000
_cell.angle_alpha   90.00
_cell.angle_beta   90.00
_cell.angle_gamma   90.00
#
_symmetry.space_group_name_H-M   'P 1'
#
loop_
_entity.id
_entity.type
_entity.pdbx_description
1 polymer ?
#
loop_
_entity_poly.entity_id
_entity_poly.type
_entity_poly.pdbx_seq_one_letter_code
_entity_poly.pdbx_strand_id
1 'polypeptide(L)'
;MDKFELYSNNASLSFESHLKGLREQPRTSLLEIRNFVKSLGDNVIEEVRPHRIVYAKSLTFRTFLDIQPKNDSLIISTRTSRNESGTILTVRTMQEVEDLKSQIKNAYQTIQ
;
A
#
# COMPACT_ATOMS: atom_id res chain seq x y z
N MET A 1 -31.06 -2.09 30.09
CA MET A 1 -30.71 -1.36 28.86
C MET A 1 -29.21 -1.10 28.94
N ASP A 2 -28.41 -2.04 28.42
CA ASP A 2 -26.96 -1.90 28.41
C ASP A 2 -26.54 -0.98 27.28
N LYS A 3 -25.79 0.05 27.68
CA LYS A 3 -25.27 1.10 26.83
C LYS A 3 -24.03 0.52 26.14
N PHE A 4 -24.17 0.13 24.87
CA PHE A 4 -23.04 -0.16 24.01
C PHE A 4 -22.27 1.14 23.77
N GLU A 5 -21.32 1.42 24.67
CA GLU A 5 -20.27 2.40 24.44
C GLU A 5 -19.30 1.82 23.41
N LEU A 6 -19.66 2.00 22.14
CA LEU A 6 -18.72 1.86 21.03
C LEU A 6 -17.62 2.90 21.25
N TYR A 7 -16.49 2.46 21.80
CA TYR A 7 -15.25 3.23 21.84
C TYR A 7 -14.77 3.46 20.41
N SER A 8 -15.38 4.42 19.72
CA SER A 8 -14.83 5.10 18.56
C SER A 8 -13.73 6.02 19.06
N ASN A 9 -12.59 5.46 19.48
CA ASN A 9 -11.35 6.21 19.54
C ASN A 9 -10.77 6.29 18.12
N ASN A 10 -11.53 6.92 17.22
CA ASN A 10 -11.14 7.13 15.83
C ASN A 10 -10.21 8.34 15.76
N ALA A 11 -8.98 8.18 16.23
CA ALA A 11 -7.88 8.88 15.57
C ALA A 11 -7.86 8.31 14.15
N SER A 12 -8.42 9.05 13.18
CA SER A 12 -8.54 8.61 11.80
C SER A 12 -7.18 8.11 11.33
N LEU A 13 -7.08 6.82 11.01
CA LEU A 13 -5.88 6.21 10.45
C LEU A 13 -5.53 6.93 9.16
N SER A 14 -4.46 7.73 9.20
CA SER A 14 -3.96 8.48 8.05
C SER A 14 -2.69 7.81 7.52
N PHE A 15 -2.36 8.05 6.25
CA PHE A 15 -1.12 7.55 5.66
C PHE A 15 0.11 8.02 6.46
N GLU A 16 0.07 9.25 6.95
CA GLU A 16 1.14 9.91 7.69
C GLU A 16 1.45 9.17 9.00
N SER A 17 0.47 8.47 9.57
CA SER A 17 0.71 7.60 10.74
C SER A 17 1.73 6.49 10.45
N HIS A 18 1.78 6.01 9.20
CA HIS A 18 2.69 4.94 8.78
C HIS A 18 4.11 5.43 8.50
N LEU A 19 4.31 6.75 8.37
CA LEU A 19 5.64 7.34 8.26
C LEU A 19 6.32 7.42 9.64
N LYS A 20 5.54 7.43 10.72
CA LYS A 20 6.07 7.51 12.08
C LYS A 20 6.80 6.22 12.43
N GLY A 21 8.05 6.33 12.86
CA GLY A 21 8.87 5.19 13.27
C GLY A 21 9.56 4.45 12.13
N LEU A 22 9.44 4.92 10.88
CA LEU A 22 10.29 4.49 9.78
C LEU A 22 11.62 5.23 9.81
N ARG A 23 12.69 4.57 9.39
CA ARG A 23 13.94 5.24 9.03
C ARG A 23 13.76 6.05 7.74
N GLU A 24 14.69 6.98 7.50
CA GLU A 24 14.63 7.90 6.35
C GLU A 24 14.49 7.18 5.00
N GLN A 25 15.22 6.07 4.81
CA GLN A 25 15.21 5.34 3.54
C GLN A 25 13.84 4.70 3.24
N PRO A 26 13.25 3.81 4.08
CA PRO A 26 11.89 3.29 3.88
C PRO A 26 10.81 4.38 3.82
N ARG A 27 10.97 5.46 4.59
CA ARG A 27 10.06 6.60 4.56
C ARG A 27 10.03 7.26 3.19
N THR A 28 11.20 7.52 2.62
CA THR A 28 11.36 8.08 1.27
C THR A 28 10.81 7.12 0.22
N SER A 29 11.14 5.83 0.32
CA SER A 29 10.60 4.81 -0.58
C SER A 29 9.07 4.73 -0.54
N LEU A 30 8.46 4.85 0.65
CA LEU A 30 7.01 4.77 0.79
C LEU A 30 6.29 5.97 0.15
N LEU A 31 6.87 7.18 0.28
CA LEU A 31 6.36 8.38 -0.38
C LEU A 31 6.49 8.28 -1.90
N GLU A 32 7.62 7.80 -2.41
CA GLU A 32 7.85 7.61 -3.84
C GLU A 32 6.88 6.60 -4.44
N ILE A 33 6.68 5.46 -3.78
CA ILE A 33 5.71 4.44 -4.21
C ILE A 33 4.30 5.03 -4.21
N ARG A 34 3.89 5.77 -3.16
CA ARG A 34 2.57 6.43 -3.11
C ARG A 34 2.36 7.36 -4.30
N ASN A 35 3.32 8.23 -4.59
CA ASN A 35 3.24 9.17 -5.69
C ASN A 35 3.12 8.47 -7.04
N PHE A 36 3.96 7.45 -7.26
CA PHE A 36 3.89 6.63 -8.46
C PHE A 36 2.53 5.94 -8.61
N VAL A 37 2.04 5.29 -7.56
CA VAL A 37 0.76 4.57 -7.60
C VAL A 37 -0.41 5.50 -7.89
N LYS A 38 -0.43 6.70 -7.30
CA LYS A 38 -1.46 7.72 -7.58
C LYS A 38 -1.39 8.27 -9.02
N SER A 39 -0.23 8.19 -9.68
CA SER A 39 -0.08 8.58 -11.09
C SER A 39 -0.58 7.53 -12.10
N LEU A 40 -0.95 6.32 -11.66
CA LEU A 40 -1.39 5.24 -12.58
C LEU A 40 -2.79 5.49 -13.18
N GLY A 41 -3.63 6.29 -12.52
CA GLY A 41 -4.94 6.71 -13.01
C GLY A 41 -5.91 7.16 -11.92
N ASP A 42 -6.99 7.83 -12.32
CA ASP A 42 -7.99 8.40 -11.40
C ASP A 42 -8.86 7.35 -10.69
N ASN A 43 -8.78 6.09 -11.13
CA ASN A 43 -9.50 4.96 -10.55
C ASN A 43 -8.70 4.22 -9.46
N VAL A 44 -7.61 4.80 -8.95
CA VAL A 44 -6.82 4.24 -7.85
C VAL A 44 -7.42 4.64 -6.51
N ILE A 45 -7.78 3.64 -5.70
CA ILE A 45 -8.22 3.82 -4.32
C ILE A 45 -7.04 3.55 -3.39
N GLU A 46 -6.78 4.48 -2.45
CA GLU A 46 -5.84 4.32 -1.34
C GLU A 46 -6.61 4.00 -0.05
N GLU A 47 -6.37 2.81 0.53
CA GLU A 47 -6.98 2.38 1.77
C GLU A 47 -5.91 2.21 2.86
N VAL A 48 -5.95 3.08 3.88
CA VAL A 48 -5.04 3.00 5.04
C VAL A 48 -5.64 2.07 6.08
N ARG A 49 -4.87 1.05 6.49
CA ARG A 49 -5.23 0.08 7.54
C ARG A 49 -4.22 0.18 8.69
N PRO A 50 -4.47 -0.35 9.89
CA PRO A 50 -3.58 -0.17 11.04
C PRO A 50 -2.09 -0.50 10.83
N HIS A 51 -1.77 -1.42 9.91
CA HIS A 51 -0.40 -1.92 9.72
C HIS A 51 0.06 -1.93 8.25
N ARG A 52 -0.77 -1.44 7.33
CA ARG A 52 -0.51 -1.53 5.90
C ARG A 52 -1.34 -0.52 5.12
N ILE A 53 -0.86 -0.17 3.94
CA ILE A 53 -1.58 0.63 2.96
C ILE A 53 -1.90 -0.27 1.77
N VAL A 54 -3.16 -0.30 1.37
CA VAL A 54 -3.65 -1.13 0.27
C VAL A 54 -4.12 -0.24 -0.86
N TYR A 55 -3.77 -0.59 -2.10
CA TYR A 55 -4.27 0.08 -3.29
C TYR A 55 -5.11 -0.86 -4.14
N ALA A 56 -6.24 -0.36 -4.60
CA ALA A 56 -7.21 -1.09 -5.41
C ALA A 56 -7.69 -0.27 -6.61
N LYS A 57 -8.21 -0.94 -7.63
CA LYS A 57 -8.97 -0.29 -8.71
C LYS A 57 -10.40 -0.02 -8.25
N SER A 58 -10.93 1.18 -8.48
CA SER A 58 -12.29 1.56 -8.13
C SER A 58 -13.36 0.83 -8.94
N LEU A 59 -13.07 0.49 -10.20
CA LEU A 59 -14.04 -0.17 -11.07
C LEU A 59 -14.37 -1.60 -10.61
N THR A 60 -13.36 -2.34 -10.14
CA THR A 60 -13.49 -3.76 -9.78
C THR A 60 -13.28 -4.03 -8.30
N PHE A 61 -12.92 -3.01 -7.52
CA PHE A 61 -12.54 -3.09 -6.12
C PHE A 61 -11.47 -4.16 -5.84
N ARG A 62 -10.60 -4.40 -6.83
CA ARG A 62 -9.52 -5.38 -6.73
C ARG A 62 -8.24 -4.72 -6.27
N THR A 63 -7.71 -5.24 -5.17
CA THR A 63 -6.39 -4.92 -4.66
C THR A 63 -5.32 -5.42 -5.62
N PHE A 64 -4.41 -4.52 -6.00
CA PHE A 64 -3.24 -4.84 -6.84
C PHE A 64 -1.92 -4.60 -6.13
N LEU A 65 -1.94 -3.85 -5.03
CA LEU A 65 -0.77 -3.53 -4.24
C LEU A 65 -1.12 -3.48 -2.75
N ASP A 66 -0.33 -4.15 -1.93
CA ASP A 66 -0.35 -4.09 -0.48
C ASP A 66 1.06 -3.74 0.01
N ILE A 67 1.16 -2.72 0.86
CA ILE A 67 2.42 -2.23 1.41
C ILE A 67 2.34 -2.32 2.92
N GLN A 68 3.19 -3.13 3.52
CA GLN A 68 3.40 -3.19 4.97
C GLN A 68 4.73 -2.50 5.32
N PRO A 69 4.69 -1.29 5.89
CA PRO A 69 5.89 -0.62 6.36
C PRO A 69 6.48 -1.33 7.58
N LYS A 70 7.81 -1.50 7.57
CA LYS A 70 8.63 -1.93 8.72
C LYS A 70 9.68 -0.85 8.96
N ASN A 71 10.21 -0.76 10.17
CA ASN A 71 11.16 0.29 10.58
C ASN A 71 12.28 0.53 9.53
N ASP A 72 12.79 -0.54 8.92
CA ASP A 72 13.96 -0.56 8.04
C ASP A 72 13.71 -1.02 6.60
N SER A 73 12.46 -1.35 6.26
CA SER A 73 12.11 -1.86 4.93
C SER A 73 10.61 -1.75 4.67
N LEU A 74 10.20 -1.90 3.42
CA LEU A 74 8.81 -2.07 3.04
C LEU A 74 8.59 -3.50 2.55
N ILE A 75 7.61 -4.20 3.12
CA ILE A 75 7.14 -5.47 2.58
C ILE A 75 6.04 -5.14 1.58
N ILE A 76 6.25 -5.51 0.33
CA ILE A 76 5.37 -5.20 -0.79
C ILE A 76 4.76 -6.49 -1.32
N SER A 77 3.46 -6.51 -1.55
CA SER A 77 2.78 -7.57 -2.28
C SER A 77 2.04 -7.00 -3.48
N THR A 78 2.39 -7.45 -4.69
CA THR A 78 1.68 -7.11 -5.93
C THR A 78 0.80 -8.27 -6.38
N ARG A 79 -0.36 -7.98 -6.98
CA ARG A 79 -1.30 -9.00 -7.48
C ARG A 79 -1.76 -8.69 -8.89
N THR A 80 -1.52 -9.62 -9.81
CA THR A 80 -1.89 -9.55 -11.23
C THR A 80 -3.21 -10.25 -11.52
N SER A 81 -3.62 -11.23 -10.70
CA SER A 81 -4.87 -11.97 -10.86
C SER A 81 -5.49 -12.37 -9.52
N ARG A 82 -6.75 -12.81 -9.54
CA ARG A 82 -7.48 -13.29 -8.35
C ARG A 82 -6.95 -14.63 -7.83
N ASN A 83 -6.44 -15.47 -8.74
CA ASN A 83 -6.15 -16.87 -8.48
C ASN A 83 -4.67 -17.13 -8.17
N GLU A 84 -3.81 -16.12 -8.38
CA GLU A 84 -2.38 -16.23 -8.11
C GLU A 84 -2.04 -15.60 -6.77
N SER A 85 -1.15 -16.28 -6.05
CA SER A 85 -0.48 -15.69 -4.89
C SER A 85 0.31 -14.47 -5.34
N GLY A 86 0.09 -13.33 -4.69
CA GLY A 86 0.81 -12.11 -5.02
C GLY A 86 2.32 -12.28 -4.86
N THR A 87 3.09 -11.59 -5.71
CA THR A 87 4.55 -11.54 -5.58
C THR A 87 4.91 -10.70 -4.36
N ILE A 88 5.64 -11.29 -3.42
CA ILE A 88 6.09 -10.59 -2.21
C ILE A 88 7.56 -10.21 -2.36
N LEU A 89 7.86 -8.93 -2.12
CA LEU A 89 9.20 -8.37 -2.18
C LEU A 89 9.48 -7.54 -0.93
N THR A 90 10.73 -7.48 -0.51
CA THR A 90 11.17 -6.57 0.56
C THR A 90 12.02 -5.48 -0.08
N VAL A 91 11.60 -4.23 0.06
CA VAL A 91 12.29 -3.06 -0.49
C VAL A 91 13.05 -2.37 0.64
N ARG A 92 14.34 -2.14 0.40
CA ARG A 92 15.28 -1.50 1.35
C ARG A 92 16.01 -0.31 0.72
N THR A 93 16.04 -0.21 -0.59
CA THR A 93 16.80 0.79 -1.37
C THR A 93 15.93 1.47 -2.42
N MET A 94 16.36 2.62 -2.93
CA MET A 94 15.65 3.31 -4.02
C MET A 94 15.76 2.54 -5.35
N GLN A 95 16.83 1.78 -5.59
CA GLN A 95 16.93 0.97 -6.80
C GLN A 95 15.83 -0.10 -6.85
N GLU A 96 15.59 -0.77 -5.72
CA GLU A 96 14.48 -1.74 -5.62
C GLU A 96 13.11 -1.08 -5.79
N VAL A 97 12.96 0.20 -5.41
CA VAL A 97 11.74 0.97 -5.70
C VAL A 97 11.55 1.15 -7.20
N GLU A 98 12.60 1.57 -7.93
CA GLU A 98 12.53 1.74 -9.38
C GLU A 98 12.21 0.42 -10.09
N ASP A 99 12.85 -0.67 -9.69
CA ASP A 99 12.61 -2.00 -10.28
C ASP A 99 11.16 -2.46 -10.02
N LEU A 100 10.63 -2.17 -8.83
CA LEU A 100 9.27 -2.49 -8.41
C LEU A 100 8.19 -1.72 -9.20
N LYS A 101 8.46 -0.49 -9.68
CA LYS A 101 7.46 0.33 -10.41
C LYS A 101 6.90 -0.40 -11.63
N SER A 102 7.73 -1.15 -12.34
CA SER A 102 7.32 -1.98 -13.49
C SER A 102 6.30 -3.06 -13.08
N GLN A 103 6.53 -3.74 -11.95
CA GLN A 103 5.67 -4.79 -11.43
C GLN A 103 4.34 -4.23 -10.92
N ILE A 104 4.37 -3.09 -10.23
CA ILE A 104 3.16 -2.38 -9.78
C ILE A 104 2.31 -1.99 -10.99
N LYS A 105 2.92 -1.39 -12.03
CA LYS A 105 2.21 -1.00 -13.25
C LYS A 105 1.57 -2.21 -13.92
N ASN A 106 2.29 -3.32 -14.04
CA ASN A 106 1.75 -4.56 -14.60
C ASN A 106 0.58 -5.09 -13.77
N ALA A 107 0.72 -5.16 -12.44
CA ALA A 107 -0.35 -5.57 -11.52
C ALA A 107 -1.60 -4.71 -11.67
N TYR A 108 -1.43 -3.39 -11.69
CA TYR A 108 -2.52 -2.44 -11.94
C TYR A 108 -3.17 -2.68 -13.31
N GLN A 109 -2.42 -2.89 -14.38
CA GLN A 109 -3.00 -3.09 -15.72
C GLN A 109 -3.74 -4.42 -15.86
N THR A 110 -3.22 -5.49 -15.27
CA THR A 110 -3.69 -6.87 -15.47
C THR A 110 -4.80 -7.29 -14.53
N ILE A 111 -4.85 -6.76 -13.30
CA ILE A 111 -5.89 -7.11 -12.33
C ILE A 111 -7.28 -6.71 -12.86
N GLN A 112 -8.19 -7.70 -12.86
CA GLN A 112 -9.61 -7.59 -13.24
C GLN A 112 -10.50 -8.03 -12.08
#